data_AF-A0A2D5Y9X5-F1
#
_entry.id   AF-A0A2D5Y9X5-F1
#
_cell.length_a   1.000
_cell.length_b   1.000
_cell.length_c   1.000
_cell.angle_alpha   90.00
_cell.angle_beta   90.00
_cell.angle_gamma   90.00
#
_symmetry.space_group_name_H-M   'P 1'
#
loop_
_entity.id
_entity.type
_entity.pdbx_description
1 polymer ?
#
loop_
_entity_poly.entity_id
_entity_poly.type
_entity_poly.pdbx_seq_one_letter_code
_entity_poly.pdbx_strand_id
1 'polypeptide(L)'
;MKKKKERGPDLIEYKFKCSFNGGLSVDKFFMAYSPENALAQLAYSFIKQLPFKNLSDEEKDCFTQAFSDPNKPFLEKPDLTPLPEPIPDIDFPEPEPEPTEIKTEKPQSEKEEEAIDSPSLDETVNTPLEHNSKPDPVAEHLAKQQKRLAQIAEIERENQLLSEKYETLNNHVHQMTEWFNKHLEILVFEEYNRWSYKWNPITFPLSKKQEEGLGEMENENGEANQDM
;
A
#
# COMPACT_ATOMS: atom_id res chain seq x y z
N MET A 1 -41.81 8.95 -11.51
CA MET A 1 -41.17 7.68 -11.92
C MET A 1 -40.54 7.05 -10.70
N LYS A 2 -41.00 5.86 -10.28
CA LYS A 2 -40.38 5.14 -9.14
C LYS A 2 -39.19 4.36 -9.68
N LYS A 3 -37.97 4.64 -9.17
CA LYS A 3 -36.77 3.87 -9.49
C LYS A 3 -37.06 2.39 -9.18
N LYS A 4 -36.94 1.51 -10.18
CA LYS A 4 -37.03 0.06 -9.97
C LYS A 4 -35.91 -0.29 -9.00
N LYS A 5 -36.29 -0.86 -7.85
CA LYS A 5 -35.34 -1.37 -6.86
C LYS A 5 -34.60 -2.51 -7.55
N GLU A 6 -33.32 -2.33 -7.85
CA GLU A 6 -32.50 -3.40 -8.41
C GLU A 6 -32.55 -4.59 -7.45
N ARG A 7 -32.97 -5.74 -7.97
CA ARG A 7 -32.97 -6.99 -7.21
C ARG A 7 -31.51 -7.41 -7.07
N GLY A 8 -31.06 -7.64 -5.83
CA GLY A 8 -29.72 -8.14 -5.57
C GLY A 8 -29.45 -9.46 -6.28
N PRO A 9 -28.17 -9.84 -6.48
CA PRO A 9 -27.81 -11.06 -7.18
C PRO A 9 -28.44 -12.27 -6.48
N ASP A 10 -29.16 -13.09 -7.23
CA ASP A 10 -29.74 -14.32 -6.70
C ASP A 10 -28.61 -15.32 -6.40
N LEU A 11 -28.71 -16.02 -5.27
CA LEU A 11 -27.79 -17.11 -4.92
C LEU A 11 -28.09 -18.31 -5.80
N ILE A 12 -27.10 -18.81 -6.54
CA ILE A 12 -27.22 -19.92 -7.51
C ILE A 12 -26.45 -21.14 -6.98
N GLU A 13 -26.97 -22.33 -7.29
CA GLU A 13 -26.30 -23.58 -6.98
C GLU A 13 -25.33 -23.98 -8.09
N TYR A 14 -24.11 -24.34 -7.71
CA TYR A 14 -23.06 -24.81 -8.61
C TYR A 14 -22.63 -26.20 -8.21
N LYS A 15 -22.33 -27.03 -9.20
CA LYS A 15 -21.83 -28.39 -9.03
C LYS A 15 -20.48 -28.54 -9.69
N PHE A 16 -19.57 -29.16 -8.95
CA PHE A 16 -18.25 -29.54 -9.43
C PHE A 16 -18.09 -31.05 -9.31
N LYS A 17 -17.54 -31.67 -10.35
CA LYS A 17 -16.92 -32.99 -10.24
C LYS A 17 -15.43 -32.79 -10.42
N CYS A 18 -14.64 -33.12 -9.41
CA CYS A 18 -13.19 -32.86 -9.42
C CYS A 18 -12.38 -34.05 -8.90
N SER A 19 -11.23 -34.30 -9.50
CA SER A 19 -10.19 -35.21 -9.02
C SER A 19 -9.06 -34.39 -8.40
N PHE A 20 -8.44 -34.93 -7.35
CA PHE A 20 -7.29 -34.31 -6.71
C PHE A 20 -6.15 -35.34 -6.66
N ASN A 21 -4.96 -34.95 -7.12
CA ASN A 21 -3.77 -35.82 -7.24
C ASN A 21 -4.01 -37.11 -8.03
N GLY A 22 -4.89 -37.09 -9.05
CA GLY A 22 -5.28 -38.29 -9.79
C GLY A 22 -6.07 -39.33 -8.95
N GLY A 23 -6.57 -38.92 -7.78
CA GLY A 23 -7.44 -39.73 -6.94
C GLY A 23 -8.87 -39.86 -7.48
N LEU A 24 -9.75 -40.46 -6.67
CA LEU A 24 -11.17 -40.60 -7.00
C LEU A 24 -11.84 -39.23 -7.18
N SER A 25 -12.68 -39.11 -8.20
CA SER A 25 -13.46 -37.89 -8.42
C SER A 25 -14.51 -37.72 -7.32
N VAL A 26 -14.62 -36.52 -6.79
CA VAL A 26 -15.64 -36.14 -5.80
C VAL A 26 -16.57 -35.09 -6.37
N ASP A 27 -17.85 -35.22 -6.05
CA ASP A 27 -18.86 -34.22 -6.34
C ASP A 27 -18.95 -33.22 -5.19
N LYS A 28 -18.92 -31.93 -5.51
CA LYS A 28 -19.07 -30.82 -4.57
C LYS A 28 -20.14 -29.85 -5.06
N PHE A 29 -20.94 -29.35 -4.12
CA PHE A 29 -22.03 -28.43 -4.38
C PHE A 29 -21.83 -27.16 -3.57
N PHE A 30 -21.96 -26.01 -4.21
CA PHE A 30 -21.78 -24.72 -3.57
C PHE A 30 -22.90 -23.76 -3.96
N MET A 31 -23.27 -22.91 -3.01
CA MET A 31 -24.16 -21.78 -3.27
C MET A 31 -23.32 -20.53 -3.45
N ALA A 32 -23.41 -19.88 -4.60
CA ALA A 32 -22.62 -18.68 -4.88
C ALA A 32 -23.39 -17.68 -5.76
N TYR A 33 -22.96 -16.42 -5.74
CA TYR A 33 -23.54 -15.38 -6.58
C TYR A 33 -22.96 -15.37 -8.00
N SER A 34 -21.81 -16.03 -8.20
CA SER A 34 -21.13 -16.09 -9.49
C SER A 34 -20.26 -17.36 -9.60
N PRO A 35 -19.88 -17.77 -10.82
CA PRO A 35 -18.98 -18.91 -11.03
C PRO A 35 -17.62 -18.73 -10.34
N GLU A 36 -17.09 -17.50 -10.31
CA GLU A 36 -15.83 -17.15 -9.64
C GLU A 36 -15.95 -17.38 -8.13
N ASN A 37 -17.05 -16.94 -7.51
CA ASN A 37 -17.31 -17.17 -6.09
C ASN A 37 -17.45 -18.67 -5.78
N ALA A 38 -17.99 -19.46 -6.71
CA ALA A 38 -18.09 -20.91 -6.57
C ALA A 38 -16.70 -21.58 -6.66
N LEU A 39 -15.84 -21.12 -7.58
CA LEU A 39 -14.44 -21.57 -7.67
C LEU A 39 -13.62 -21.19 -6.44
N ALA A 40 -13.84 -20.01 -5.86
CA ALA A 40 -13.19 -19.61 -4.61
C ALA A 40 -13.58 -20.54 -3.45
N GLN A 41 -14.87 -20.89 -3.33
CA GLN A 41 -15.34 -21.87 -2.34
C GLN A 41 -14.78 -23.28 -2.59
N LEU A 42 -14.68 -23.69 -3.86
CA LEU A 42 -14.04 -24.93 -4.24
C LEU A 42 -12.59 -24.96 -3.73
N ALA A 43 -11.78 -23.94 -4.08
CA ALA A 43 -10.39 -23.81 -3.61
C ALA A 43 -10.29 -23.82 -2.09
N TYR A 44 -11.17 -23.06 -1.40
CA TYR A 44 -11.20 -23.01 0.06
C TYR A 44 -11.41 -24.40 0.67
N SER A 45 -12.27 -25.21 0.06
CA SER A 45 -12.55 -26.58 0.52
C SER A 45 -11.35 -27.54 0.41
N PHE A 46 -10.32 -27.18 -0.36
CA PHE A 46 -9.10 -27.95 -0.53
C PHE A 46 -7.89 -27.40 0.24
N ILE A 47 -8.01 -26.29 0.97
CA ILE A 47 -6.90 -25.68 1.74
C ILE A 47 -6.21 -26.70 2.65
N LYS A 48 -6.97 -27.59 3.30
CA LYS A 48 -6.41 -28.63 4.20
C LYS A 48 -5.55 -29.69 3.49
N GLN A 49 -5.67 -29.80 2.16
CA GLN A 49 -4.93 -30.76 1.34
C GLN A 49 -3.67 -30.14 0.72
N LEU A 50 -3.51 -28.82 0.86
CA LEU A 50 -2.31 -28.12 0.42
C LEU A 50 -1.10 -28.57 1.27
N PRO A 51 0.11 -28.64 0.69
CA PRO A 51 1.33 -28.98 1.42
C PRO A 51 1.82 -27.83 2.31
N PHE A 52 1.23 -26.64 2.18
CA PHE A 52 1.57 -25.43 2.93
C PHE A 52 0.87 -25.46 4.29
N LYS A 53 1.65 -25.39 5.37
CA LYS A 53 1.14 -25.46 6.75
C LYS A 53 1.00 -24.06 7.33
N ASN A 54 0.05 -23.90 8.25
CA ASN A 54 -0.16 -22.68 9.04
C ASN A 54 -0.46 -21.42 8.21
N LEU A 55 -1.24 -21.56 7.14
CA LEU A 55 -1.71 -20.43 6.37
C LEU A 55 -2.54 -19.49 7.25
N SER A 56 -2.18 -18.21 7.23
CA SER A 56 -2.98 -17.10 7.75
C SER A 56 -4.27 -16.96 6.96
N ASP A 57 -5.25 -16.24 7.51
CA ASP A 57 -6.52 -16.02 6.81
C ASP A 57 -6.33 -15.14 5.57
N GLU A 58 -5.41 -14.17 5.61
CA GLU A 58 -5.03 -13.36 4.45
C GLU A 58 -4.45 -14.21 3.30
N GLU A 59 -3.58 -15.17 3.61
CA GLU A 59 -3.02 -16.08 2.61
C GLU A 59 -4.10 -16.98 1.98
N LYS A 60 -5.06 -17.45 2.78
CA LYS A 60 -6.18 -18.27 2.27
C LYS A 60 -7.07 -17.44 1.35
N ASP A 61 -7.41 -16.22 1.74
CA ASP A 61 -8.26 -15.34 0.95
C ASP A 61 -7.58 -14.99 -0.38
N CYS A 62 -6.30 -14.57 -0.33
CA CYS A 62 -5.50 -14.30 -1.52
C CYS A 62 -5.41 -15.53 -2.45
N PHE A 63 -5.18 -16.72 -1.88
CA PHE A 63 -5.15 -17.97 -2.64
C PHE A 63 -6.48 -18.25 -3.36
N THR A 64 -7.59 -18.17 -2.65
CA THR A 64 -8.90 -18.47 -3.24
C THR A 64 -9.29 -17.48 -4.34
N GLN A 65 -8.92 -16.21 -4.17
CA GLN A 65 -9.11 -15.17 -5.19
C GLN A 65 -8.19 -15.39 -6.40
N ALA A 66 -6.92 -15.71 -6.17
CA ALA A 66 -5.96 -15.99 -7.24
C ALA A 66 -6.38 -17.18 -8.11
N PHE A 67 -7.00 -18.20 -7.50
CA PHE A 67 -7.52 -19.35 -8.23
C PHE A 67 -8.83 -19.06 -8.97
N SER A 68 -9.75 -18.32 -8.35
CA SER A 68 -11.08 -18.09 -8.92
C SER A 68 -11.09 -17.15 -10.12
N ASP A 69 -10.22 -16.14 -10.11
CA ASP A 69 -10.04 -15.20 -11.21
C ASP A 69 -8.54 -14.93 -11.46
N PRO A 70 -7.88 -15.78 -12.27
CA PRO A 70 -6.46 -15.62 -12.59
C PRO A 70 -6.12 -14.34 -13.36
N ASN A 71 -7.13 -13.64 -13.90
CA ASN A 71 -6.92 -12.43 -14.70
C ASN A 71 -6.96 -11.14 -13.87
N LYS A 72 -7.42 -11.23 -12.62
CA LYS A 72 -7.55 -10.09 -11.71
C LYS A 72 -6.46 -10.17 -10.63
N PRO A 73 -5.83 -9.03 -10.26
CA PRO A 73 -4.96 -9.01 -9.10
C PRO A 73 -5.75 -9.39 -7.84
N PHE A 74 -5.24 -10.36 -7.09
CA PHE A 74 -5.77 -10.77 -5.78
C PHE A 74 -5.18 -9.95 -4.62
N LEU A 75 -4.11 -9.20 -4.89
CA LEU A 75 -3.43 -8.36 -3.92
C LEU A 75 -3.03 -7.04 -4.59
N GLU A 76 -3.46 -5.92 -4.00
CA GLU A 76 -3.09 -4.60 -4.47
C GLU A 76 -1.67 -4.26 -4.03
N LYS A 77 -0.92 -3.59 -4.91
CA LYS A 77 0.42 -3.12 -4.59
C LYS A 77 0.32 -2.02 -3.52
N PRO A 78 1.10 -2.06 -2.43
CA PRO A 78 1.03 -1.06 -1.38
C PRO A 78 1.46 0.32 -1.90
N ASP A 79 0.77 1.36 -1.45
CA ASP A 79 1.16 2.75 -1.65
C ASP A 79 2.36 3.09 -0.77
N LEU A 80 3.44 3.56 -1.38
CA LEU A 80 4.66 3.91 -0.67
C LEU A 80 4.62 5.38 -0.23
N THR A 81 5.08 5.64 0.99
CA THR A 81 5.17 7.00 1.54
C THR A 81 6.19 7.82 0.73
N PRO A 82 5.83 9.00 0.22
CA PRO A 82 6.74 9.83 -0.56
C PRO A 82 7.84 10.45 0.33
N LEU A 83 9.03 10.63 -0.24
CA LEU A 83 10.15 11.26 0.45
C LEU A 83 9.93 12.76 0.65
N PRO A 84 10.43 13.36 1.75
CA PRO A 84 10.35 14.80 1.98
C PRO A 84 11.14 15.60 0.92
N GLU A 85 10.61 16.75 0.55
CA GLU A 85 11.22 17.65 -0.45
C GLU A 85 12.65 18.06 -0.05
N PRO A 86 13.55 18.26 -1.02
CA PRO A 86 14.91 18.78 -0.76
C PRO A 86 14.86 20.14 -0.06
N ILE A 87 15.69 20.31 0.98
CA ILE A 87 15.93 21.63 1.56
C ILE A 87 16.88 22.37 0.60
N PRO A 88 16.56 23.60 0.15
CA PRO A 88 17.44 24.38 -0.72
C PRO A 88 18.82 24.59 -0.09
N ASP A 89 19.86 24.55 -0.92
CA ASP A 89 21.20 24.94 -0.50
C ASP A 89 21.21 26.46 -0.25
N ILE A 90 21.60 26.85 0.96
CA ILE A 90 21.76 28.25 1.33
C ILE A 90 23.26 28.53 1.27
N ASP A 91 23.67 29.43 0.37
CA ASP A 91 25.03 29.98 0.36
C ASP A 91 25.18 30.88 1.59
N PHE A 92 25.78 30.35 2.65
CA PHE A 92 26.15 31.13 3.81
C PHE A 92 27.43 31.91 3.51
N PRO A 93 27.46 33.25 3.70
CA PRO A 93 28.69 34.01 3.54
C PRO A 93 29.74 33.48 4.51
N GLU A 94 30.93 33.22 3.98
CA GLU A 94 32.11 32.78 4.74
C GLU A 94 32.38 33.82 5.86
N PRO A 95 32.57 33.41 7.12
CA PRO A 95 32.82 34.36 8.21
C PRO A 95 34.07 35.18 7.87
N GLU A 96 33.93 36.51 7.88
CA GLU A 96 35.04 37.42 7.64
C GLU A 96 36.21 37.04 8.57
N PRO A 97 37.46 36.97 8.06
CA PRO A 97 38.60 36.56 8.87
C PRO A 97 38.74 37.52 10.04
N GLU A 98 38.81 36.96 11.26
CA GLU A 98 39.03 37.73 12.49
C GLU A 98 40.22 38.69 12.29
N PRO A 99 40.08 39.99 12.63
CA PRO A 99 41.15 40.95 12.45
C PRO A 99 42.38 40.50 13.24
N THR A 100 43.48 40.30 12.52
CA THR A 100 44.75 39.88 13.09
C THR A 100 45.20 40.96 14.06
N GLU A 101 45.21 40.65 15.37
CA GLU A 101 45.77 41.56 16.38
C GLU A 101 47.26 41.81 16.06
N ILE A 102 47.54 43.02 15.59
CA ILE A 102 48.92 43.51 15.40
C ILE A 102 49.53 43.69 16.79
N LYS A 103 50.37 42.73 17.20
CA LYS A 103 51.30 42.89 18.32
C LYS A 103 52.17 44.13 18.06
N THR A 104 51.97 45.18 18.85
CA THR A 104 52.91 46.30 18.95
C THR A 104 53.56 46.27 20.33
N GLU A 105 54.89 46.28 20.33
CA GLU A 105 55.78 46.12 21.47
C GLU A 105 55.66 47.24 22.54
N LYS A 106 55.91 46.86 23.81
CA LYS A 106 56.04 47.74 24.99
C LYS A 106 57.25 48.70 24.88
N PRO A 107 57.36 49.72 25.76
CA PRO A 107 58.19 49.53 26.96
C PRO A 107 57.62 50.10 28.29
N GLN A 108 58.32 49.73 29.37
CA GLN A 108 58.05 49.77 30.83
C GLN A 108 58.02 51.16 31.53
N SER A 109 57.45 51.21 32.75
CA SER A 109 58.01 51.78 34.02
C SER A 109 56.86 52.00 35.06
N GLU A 110 56.70 51.19 36.12
CA GLU A 110 57.21 51.24 37.53
C GLU A 110 56.31 51.94 38.59
N LYS A 111 56.15 51.26 39.76
CA LYS A 111 55.79 51.66 41.15
C LYS A 111 54.30 51.72 41.59
N GLU A 112 53.86 50.84 42.51
CA GLU A 112 53.81 50.95 44.03
C GLU A 112 52.74 51.96 44.50
N GLU A 113 51.90 51.82 45.54
CA GLU A 113 51.50 50.83 46.56
C GLU A 113 50.27 51.45 47.31
N GLU A 114 49.42 50.64 47.99
CA GLU A 114 48.45 51.00 49.07
C GLU A 114 47.27 51.98 48.75
N ALA A 115 46.08 52.03 49.37
CA ALA A 115 45.48 51.45 50.57
C ALA A 115 43.93 51.69 50.54
N ILE A 116 43.14 50.73 51.07
CA ILE A 116 41.91 50.81 51.89
C ILE A 116 40.91 51.98 51.65
N ASP A 117 39.62 51.70 51.37
CA ASP A 117 38.47 51.90 52.30
C ASP A 117 37.11 51.55 51.66
N SER A 118 36.26 50.85 52.41
CA SER A 118 34.82 50.64 52.13
C SER A 118 34.03 51.46 53.14
N PRO A 119 32.88 52.09 52.80
CA PRO A 119 31.64 51.32 52.93
C PRO A 119 30.42 51.76 52.06
N SER A 120 29.65 50.74 51.67
CA SER A 120 28.19 50.62 51.86
C SER A 120 27.18 51.35 50.94
N LEU A 121 26.31 50.50 50.37
CA LEU A 121 24.92 50.68 49.90
C LEU A 121 24.69 51.47 48.59
N ASP A 122 24.32 50.75 47.53
CA ASP A 122 22.94 50.82 47.03
C ASP A 122 22.62 49.67 46.06
N GLU A 123 21.35 49.27 46.07
CA GLU A 123 20.75 48.23 45.26
C GLU A 123 21.03 48.42 43.76
N THR A 124 21.52 47.38 43.11
CA THR A 124 21.15 47.17 41.70
C THR A 124 21.10 45.68 41.42
N VAL A 125 19.87 45.22 41.22
CA VAL A 125 19.52 43.90 40.70
C VAL A 125 20.21 43.72 39.34
N ASN A 126 21.37 43.06 39.31
CA ASN A 126 21.95 42.56 38.07
C ASN A 126 21.35 41.19 37.80
N THR A 127 20.17 41.18 37.18
CA THR A 127 19.72 40.03 36.40
C THR A 127 20.70 39.88 35.24
N PRO A 128 21.37 38.73 35.03
CA PRO A 128 22.10 38.53 33.80
C PRO A 128 21.09 38.61 32.66
N LEU A 129 21.25 39.60 31.80
CA LEU A 129 20.51 39.69 30.55
C LEU A 129 20.91 38.43 29.77
N GLU A 130 20.07 37.40 29.78
CA GLU A 130 20.18 36.26 28.86
C GLU A 130 20.06 36.84 27.45
N HIS A 131 21.19 37.17 26.87
CA HIS A 131 21.31 37.48 25.47
C HIS A 131 20.91 36.20 24.75
N ASN A 132 19.66 36.12 24.31
CA ASN A 132 19.18 35.09 23.40
C ASN A 132 19.97 35.28 22.10
N SER A 133 21.16 34.66 22.04
CA SER A 133 21.96 34.55 20.84
C SER A 133 21.07 33.93 19.78
N LYS A 134 20.77 34.68 18.72
CA LYS A 134 20.07 34.12 17.55
C LYS A 134 20.82 32.85 17.15
N PRO A 135 20.13 31.71 16.97
CA PRO A 135 20.81 30.48 16.59
C PRO A 135 21.58 30.70 15.29
N ASP A 136 22.78 30.12 15.20
CA ASP A 136 23.60 30.20 14.00
C ASP A 136 22.80 29.61 12.80
N PRO A 137 22.54 30.40 11.74
CA PRO A 137 21.73 29.96 10.62
C PRO A 137 22.36 28.77 9.87
N VAL A 138 23.68 28.58 9.94
CA VAL A 138 24.38 27.39 9.43
C VAL A 138 24.01 26.16 10.25
N ALA A 139 24.06 26.27 11.58
CA ALA A 139 23.71 25.19 12.50
C ALA A 139 22.22 24.79 12.37
N GLU A 140 21.31 25.76 12.17
CA GLU A 140 19.90 25.47 11.92
C GLU A 140 19.66 24.73 10.60
N HIS A 141 20.37 25.10 9.52
CA HIS A 141 20.25 24.44 8.22
C HIS A 141 20.80 23.02 8.26
N LEU A 142 21.96 22.80 8.89
CA LEU A 142 22.50 21.47 9.13
C LEU A 142 21.56 20.60 9.97
N ALA A 143 20.97 21.15 11.03
CA ALA A 143 20.00 20.44 11.85
C ALA A 143 18.73 20.05 11.05
N LYS A 144 18.25 20.94 10.17
CA LYS A 144 17.12 20.65 9.26
C LYS A 144 17.50 19.56 8.25
N GLN A 145 18.70 19.59 7.67
CA GLN A 145 19.19 18.56 6.77
C GLN A 145 19.31 17.20 7.47
N GLN A 146 19.89 17.16 8.68
CA GLN A 146 19.98 15.92 9.47
C GLN A 146 18.60 15.37 9.81
N LYS A 147 17.66 16.22 10.21
CA LYS A 147 16.27 15.82 10.47
C LYS A 147 15.60 15.23 9.22
N ARG A 148 15.82 15.85 8.04
CA ARG A 148 15.32 15.35 6.76
C ARG A 148 15.92 13.99 6.42
N LEU A 149 17.24 13.82 6.57
CA LEU A 149 17.92 12.54 6.30
C LEU A 149 17.41 11.44 7.22
N ALA A 150 17.17 11.74 8.51
CA ALA A 150 16.57 10.80 9.44
C ALA A 150 15.14 10.41 9.03
N GLN A 151 14.33 11.37 8.57
CA GLN A 151 12.98 11.10 8.06
C GLN A 151 12.99 10.25 6.78
N ILE A 152 13.93 10.53 5.86
CA ILE A 152 14.11 9.71 4.64
C ILE A 152 14.46 8.28 5.00
N ALA A 153 15.45 8.09 5.88
CA ALA A 153 15.88 6.76 6.29
C ALA A 153 14.73 5.95 6.91
N GLU A 154 13.88 6.59 7.72
CA GLU A 154 12.72 5.93 8.31
C GLU A 154 11.66 5.58 7.27
N ILE A 155 11.32 6.51 6.37
CA ILE A 155 10.35 6.27 5.28
C ILE A 155 10.83 5.15 4.35
N GLU A 156 12.11 5.16 3.98
CA GLU A 156 12.71 4.13 3.14
C GLU A 156 12.64 2.76 3.80
N ARG A 157 12.95 2.69 5.10
CA ARG A 157 12.85 1.47 5.90
C ARG A 157 11.42 0.93 5.93
N GLU A 158 10.43 1.79 6.15
CA GLU A 158 9.01 1.39 6.17
C GLU A 158 8.54 0.91 4.79
N ASN A 159 8.86 1.67 3.73
CA ASN A 159 8.52 1.33 2.36
C ASN A 159 9.15 0.01 1.90
N GLN A 160 10.39 -0.24 2.32
CA GLN A 160 11.08 -1.51 2.06
C GLN A 160 10.36 -2.66 2.74
N LEU A 161 10.03 -2.53 4.03
CA LEU A 161 9.30 -3.57 4.76
C LEU A 161 7.91 -3.85 4.15
N LEU A 162 7.20 -2.82 3.70
CA LEU A 162 5.92 -2.98 3.02
C LEU A 162 6.07 -3.73 1.70
N SER A 163 7.09 -3.39 0.91
CA SER A 163 7.37 -4.02 -0.38
C SER A 163 7.77 -5.49 -0.20
N GLU A 164 8.66 -5.79 0.76
CA GLU A 164 9.10 -7.15 1.07
C GLU A 164 7.94 -8.05 1.54
N LYS A 165 7.05 -7.51 2.39
CA LYS A 165 5.85 -8.23 2.83
C LYS A 165 4.94 -8.55 1.65
N TYR A 166 4.67 -7.56 0.80
CA TYR A 166 3.86 -7.72 -0.41
C TYR A 166 4.46 -8.80 -1.33
N GLU A 167 5.75 -8.71 -1.64
CA GLU A 167 6.42 -9.67 -2.52
C GLU A 167 6.43 -11.08 -1.94
N THR A 168 6.67 -11.21 -0.62
CA THR A 168 6.65 -12.50 0.07
C THR A 168 5.28 -13.15 -0.03
N LEU A 169 4.22 -12.41 0.30
CA LEU A 169 2.84 -12.90 0.23
C LEU A 169 2.45 -13.24 -1.22
N ASN A 170 2.75 -12.36 -2.17
CA ASN A 170 2.43 -12.55 -3.58
C ASN A 170 3.11 -13.80 -4.14
N ASN A 171 4.41 -13.98 -3.88
CA ASN A 171 5.17 -15.14 -4.32
C ASN A 171 4.65 -16.43 -3.66
N HIS A 172 4.31 -16.37 -2.37
CA HIS A 172 3.76 -17.52 -1.66
C HIS A 172 2.43 -17.96 -2.28
N VAL A 173 1.51 -17.02 -2.53
CA VAL A 173 0.21 -17.30 -3.14
C VAL A 173 0.37 -17.85 -4.56
N HIS A 174 1.31 -17.33 -5.36
CA HIS A 174 1.59 -17.87 -6.69
C HIS A 174 2.04 -19.33 -6.61
N GLN A 175 2.97 -19.66 -5.70
CA GLN A 175 3.40 -21.05 -5.50
C GLN A 175 2.24 -21.96 -5.08
N MET A 176 1.36 -21.48 -4.21
CA MET A 176 0.16 -22.23 -3.80
C MET A 176 -0.76 -22.50 -4.99
N THR A 177 -1.06 -21.47 -5.78
CA THR A 177 -1.96 -21.55 -6.93
C THR A 177 -1.39 -22.43 -8.04
N GLU A 178 -0.10 -22.30 -8.36
CA GLU A 178 0.57 -23.16 -9.33
C GLU A 178 0.58 -24.63 -8.89
N TRP A 179 0.88 -24.87 -7.62
CA TRP A 179 0.83 -26.21 -7.07
C TRP A 179 -0.59 -26.76 -7.16
N PHE A 180 -1.59 -25.98 -6.74
CA PHE A 180 -2.99 -26.41 -6.75
C PHE A 180 -3.50 -26.71 -8.16
N ASN A 181 -3.17 -25.87 -9.15
CA ASN A 181 -3.54 -26.07 -10.55
C ASN A 181 -2.95 -27.34 -11.18
N LYS A 182 -1.79 -27.80 -10.71
CA LYS A 182 -1.17 -29.06 -11.18
C LYS A 182 -1.86 -30.31 -10.59
N HIS A 183 -2.55 -30.14 -9.47
CA HIS A 183 -3.04 -31.24 -8.64
C HIS A 183 -4.56 -31.35 -8.64
N LEU A 184 -5.28 -30.26 -8.90
CA LEU A 184 -6.73 -30.24 -9.08
C LEU A 184 -7.07 -30.42 -10.57
N GLU A 185 -7.98 -31.35 -10.84
CA GLU A 185 -8.59 -31.52 -12.15
C GLU A 185 -10.11 -31.36 -12.01
N ILE A 186 -10.67 -30.36 -12.70
CA ILE A 186 -12.12 -30.12 -12.75
C ILE A 186 -12.69 -30.84 -13.96
N LEU A 187 -13.44 -31.91 -13.73
CA LEU A 187 -14.05 -32.77 -14.76
C LEU A 187 -15.41 -32.24 -15.22
N VAL A 188 -16.19 -31.70 -14.27
CA VAL A 188 -17.51 -31.11 -14.53
C VAL A 188 -17.63 -29.82 -13.74
N PHE A 189 -18.12 -28.78 -14.38
CA PHE A 189 -18.51 -27.53 -13.74
C PHE A 189 -19.86 -27.11 -14.31
N GLU A 190 -20.90 -27.07 -13.47
CA GLU A 190 -22.28 -26.83 -13.88
C GLU A 190 -22.96 -25.80 -12.97
N GLU A 191 -23.82 -24.98 -13.55
CA GLU A 191 -24.74 -24.06 -12.87
C GLU A 191 -26.16 -24.63 -12.88
N TYR A 192 -26.86 -24.55 -11.76
CA TYR A 192 -28.26 -24.95 -11.69
C TYR A 192 -29.20 -23.83 -12.16
N ASN A 193 -29.91 -24.07 -13.25
CA ASN A 193 -30.98 -23.20 -13.72
C ASN A 193 -32.31 -23.58 -13.05
N ARG A 194 -32.77 -22.70 -12.14
CA ARG A 194 -34.02 -22.87 -11.38
C ARG A 194 -35.28 -22.84 -12.24
N TRP A 195 -35.25 -22.19 -13.40
CA TRP A 195 -36.41 -22.04 -14.27
C TRP A 195 -36.63 -23.28 -15.15
N SER A 196 -35.54 -23.88 -15.62
CA SER A 196 -35.60 -25.11 -16.43
C SER A 196 -35.38 -26.39 -15.64
N TYR A 197 -35.07 -26.30 -14.34
CA TYR A 197 -34.68 -27.42 -13.47
C TYR A 197 -33.55 -28.27 -14.08
N LYS A 198 -32.57 -27.62 -14.73
CA LYS A 198 -31.47 -28.28 -15.46
C LYS A 198 -30.13 -27.71 -15.05
N TRP A 199 -29.10 -28.52 -15.19
CA TRP A 199 -27.70 -28.13 -15.04
C TRP A 199 -27.16 -27.65 -16.37
N ASN A 200 -26.57 -26.45 -16.37
CA ASN A 200 -25.94 -25.83 -17.52
C ASN A 200 -24.42 -25.93 -17.36
N PRO A 201 -23.69 -26.54 -18.30
CA PRO A 201 -22.24 -26.65 -18.21
C PRO A 201 -21.59 -25.26 -18.33
N ILE A 202 -20.58 -25.02 -17.51
CA ILE A 202 -19.71 -23.85 -17.55
C ILE A 202 -18.35 -24.31 -18.07
N THR A 203 -17.80 -23.55 -19.01
CA THR A 203 -16.44 -23.81 -19.51
C THR A 203 -15.40 -23.31 -18.50
N PHE A 204 -14.43 -24.17 -18.18
CA PHE A 204 -13.28 -23.81 -17.35
C PHE A 204 -11.99 -23.91 -18.19
N PRO A 205 -11.04 -22.96 -18.09
CA PRO A 205 -11.08 -21.74 -17.28
C PRO A 205 -12.16 -20.74 -17.72
N LEU A 206 -12.64 -19.91 -16.79
CA LEU A 206 -13.66 -18.91 -17.09
C LEU A 206 -13.14 -17.93 -18.13
N SER A 207 -13.87 -17.79 -19.24
CA SER A 207 -13.58 -16.78 -20.24
C SER A 207 -13.92 -15.41 -19.66
N LYS A 208 -13.12 -14.38 -19.99
CA LYS A 208 -13.45 -13.00 -19.63
C LYS A 208 -14.86 -12.70 -20.14
N LYS A 209 -15.80 -12.42 -19.25
CA LYS A 209 -17.02 -11.72 -19.65
C LYS A 209 -16.52 -10.39 -20.20
N GLN A 210 -16.60 -10.19 -21.52
CA GLN A 210 -16.68 -8.83 -22.03
C GLN A 210 -17.84 -8.20 -21.25
N GLU A 211 -17.60 -7.07 -20.59
CA GLU A 211 -18.68 -6.23 -20.12
C GLU A 211 -19.53 -5.88 -21.34
N GLU A 212 -20.49 -6.73 -21.68
CA GLU A 212 -21.43 -6.49 -22.75
C GLU A 212 -22.26 -5.29 -22.30
N GLY A 213 -21.96 -4.16 -22.95
CA GLY A 213 -22.68 -2.91 -22.84
C GLY A 213 -24.17 -3.17 -22.93
N LEU A 214 -24.85 -2.88 -21.82
CA LEU A 214 -26.28 -2.68 -21.82
C LEU A 214 -26.59 -1.43 -22.64
N GLY A 215 -26.99 -1.66 -23.89
CA GLY A 215 -28.08 -0.93 -24.52
C GLY A 215 -27.74 0.38 -25.24
N GLU A 216 -27.43 0.26 -26.53
CA GLU A 216 -27.98 1.17 -27.53
C GLU A 216 -28.67 0.32 -28.61
N MET A 217 -29.92 -0.07 -28.34
CA MET A 217 -30.89 -0.44 -29.37
C MET A 217 -31.98 0.62 -29.40
N GLU A 218 -31.72 1.74 -30.08
CA GLU A 218 -32.68 2.78 -30.47
C GLU A 218 -32.03 3.49 -31.69
N ASN A 219 -32.58 3.65 -32.90
CA ASN A 219 -33.92 3.46 -33.45
C ASN A 219 -33.81 3.21 -34.96
N GLU A 220 -34.31 2.07 -35.46
CA GLU A 220 -34.84 2.00 -36.82
C GLU A 220 -36.33 2.35 -36.74
N ASN A 221 -36.67 3.61 -36.98
CA ASN A 221 -38.02 3.99 -37.40
C ASN A 221 -37.90 4.92 -38.59
N GLY A 222 -38.45 4.46 -39.71
CA GLY A 222 -38.30 5.07 -41.01
C GLY A 222 -38.95 6.44 -41.14
N GLU A 223 -38.24 7.34 -41.79
CA GLU A 223 -38.85 8.42 -42.55
C GLU A 223 -39.00 7.97 -44.00
N ALA A 224 -40.23 7.61 -44.35
CA ALA A 224 -40.68 7.62 -45.73
C ALA A 224 -40.71 9.08 -46.21
N ASN A 225 -39.69 9.50 -46.94
CA ASN A 225 -39.77 10.70 -47.76
C ASN A 225 -40.63 10.40 -49.00
N GLN A 226 -41.91 10.73 -48.89
CA GLN A 226 -42.75 11.15 -50.00
C GLN A 226 -42.65 12.67 -50.10
N ASP A 227 -42.14 13.17 -51.23
CA ASP A 227 -42.51 14.44 -51.87
C ASP A 227 -41.98 14.32 -53.31
N MET A 228 -42.85 14.25 -54.34
CA MET A 228 -43.44 15.39 -55.08
C MET A 228 -42.42 16.37 -55.63
#